data_AF-A0A9D7VIR9-F1
#
_entry.id   AF-A0A9D7VIR9-F1
#
_cell.length_a   1.000
_cell.length_b   1.000
_cell.length_c   1.000
_cell.angle_alpha   90.00
_cell.angle_beta   90.00
_cell.angle_gamma   90.00
#
_symmetry.space_group_name_H-M   'P 1'
#
loop_
_entity.id
_entity.type
_entity.pdbx_description
1 polymer ?
#
loop_
_entity_poly.entity_id
_entity_poly.type
_entity_poly.pdbx_seq_one_letter_code
_entity_poly.pdbx_strand_id
1 'polypeptide(L)'
;MGKKYFTLSELNLEGQFLGFVGAEPKKYKYLQLAIPDGTMEIKLPKELRRSVSLLLVPGEEIRVFARSQLDSHTGEIQIKAYQVTPIGTCPIQNLPLTPKAKIMVCQKSGCLKRGGKGLLSELEKTLCDRGLLDKVTIEHTSCQKCCSSAPNCVLQLGKKKYKNIHPEAIASLLESHLTEQY
;
A
#
# COMPACT_ATOMS: atom_id res chain seq x y z
N MET A 1 -1.13 -9.95 -42.59
CA MET A 1 -2.42 -10.28 -41.96
C MET A 1 -2.25 -10.14 -40.44
N GLY A 2 -3.05 -9.31 -39.78
CA GLY A 2 -2.98 -9.14 -38.32
C GLY A 2 -3.59 -10.35 -37.60
N LYS A 3 -3.05 -10.73 -36.44
CA LYS A 3 -3.61 -11.81 -35.62
C LYS A 3 -5.07 -11.51 -35.27
N LYS A 4 -6.00 -12.40 -35.61
CA LYS A 4 -7.42 -12.28 -35.29
C LYS A 4 -7.72 -13.08 -34.02
N TYR A 5 -8.28 -12.40 -33.02
CA TYR A 5 -8.66 -12.98 -31.74
C TYR A 5 -10.18 -12.97 -31.59
N PHE A 6 -10.76 -14.08 -31.18
CA PHE A 6 -12.18 -14.17 -30.85
C PHE A 6 -12.35 -14.24 -29.34
N THR A 7 -13.15 -13.34 -28.76
CA THR A 7 -13.44 -13.39 -27.32
C THR A 7 -14.43 -14.51 -27.05
N LEU A 8 -14.04 -15.45 -26.19
CA LEU A 8 -14.89 -16.58 -25.79
C LEU A 8 -15.73 -16.22 -24.56
N SER A 9 -15.12 -15.62 -23.54
CA SER A 9 -15.80 -15.27 -22.28
C SER A 9 -15.10 -14.13 -21.55
N GLU A 10 -15.84 -13.44 -20.69
CA GLU A 10 -15.27 -12.54 -19.69
C GLU A 10 -15.03 -13.29 -18.38
N LEU A 11 -13.93 -12.98 -17.71
CA LEU A 11 -13.46 -13.64 -16.50
C LEU A 11 -13.25 -12.58 -15.41
N ASN A 12 -13.67 -12.91 -14.19
CA ASN A 12 -13.36 -12.18 -12.98
C ASN A 12 -12.59 -13.12 -12.05
N LEU A 13 -11.28 -12.89 -11.95
CA LEU A 13 -10.34 -13.75 -11.23
C LEU A 13 -9.84 -13.04 -9.99
N GLU A 14 -9.77 -13.76 -8.88
CA GLU A 14 -9.21 -13.27 -7.62
C GLU A 14 -8.06 -14.18 -7.21
N GLY A 15 -7.02 -13.58 -6.65
CA GLY A 15 -5.86 -14.33 -6.22
C GLY A 15 -4.71 -13.46 -5.78
N GLN A 16 -3.63 -14.10 -5.38
CA GLN A 16 -2.42 -13.41 -4.94
C GLN A 16 -1.52 -13.08 -6.14
N PHE A 17 -1.11 -11.83 -6.26
CA PHE A 17 -0.14 -11.40 -7.26
C PHE A 17 1.25 -11.94 -6.93
N LEU A 18 1.84 -12.74 -7.81
CA LEU A 18 3.19 -13.30 -7.58
C LEU A 18 4.31 -12.45 -8.18
N GLY A 19 3.98 -11.66 -9.22
CA GLY A 19 4.96 -10.86 -9.92
C GLY A 19 4.68 -10.74 -11.41
N PHE A 20 5.54 -9.98 -12.08
CA PHE A 20 5.46 -9.77 -13.52
C PHE A 20 6.41 -10.68 -14.27
N VAL A 21 5.97 -11.18 -15.43
CA VAL A 21 6.78 -12.04 -16.32
C VAL A 21 7.04 -11.33 -17.64
N GLY A 22 8.29 -11.36 -18.09
CA GLY A 22 8.73 -10.76 -19.34
C GLY A 22 10.07 -11.31 -19.81
N ALA A 23 10.31 -11.22 -21.12
CA ALA A 23 11.55 -11.69 -21.74
C ALA A 23 12.77 -10.81 -21.41
N GLU A 24 12.54 -9.56 -20.98
CA GLU A 24 13.59 -8.60 -20.62
C GLU A 24 13.19 -7.83 -19.34
N PRO A 25 14.17 -7.40 -18.52
CA PRO A 25 13.93 -6.45 -17.43
C PRO A 25 13.22 -5.20 -17.97
N LYS A 26 12.15 -4.75 -17.30
CA LYS A 26 11.28 -3.61 -17.71
C LYS A 26 10.33 -3.84 -18.90
N LYS A 27 10.30 -5.03 -19.54
CA LYS A 27 9.31 -5.38 -20.57
C LYS A 27 8.44 -6.56 -20.14
N TYR A 28 7.82 -6.45 -18.97
CA TYR A 28 6.83 -7.43 -18.55
C TYR A 28 5.59 -7.37 -19.44
N LYS A 29 5.19 -8.53 -19.95
CA LYS A 29 4.02 -8.70 -20.81
C LYS A 29 2.90 -9.47 -20.09
N TYR A 30 3.22 -10.10 -18.98
CA TYR A 30 2.32 -10.97 -18.23
C TYR A 30 2.42 -10.66 -16.74
N LEU A 31 1.34 -11.00 -16.04
CA LEU A 31 1.21 -11.00 -14.59
C LEU A 31 0.97 -12.45 -14.16
N GLN A 32 1.65 -12.90 -13.10
CA GLN A 32 1.40 -14.18 -12.46
C GLN A 32 0.43 -14.01 -11.29
N LEU A 33 -0.63 -14.80 -11.29
CA LEU A 33 -1.68 -14.83 -10.28
C LEU A 33 -1.75 -16.23 -9.67
N ALA A 34 -1.62 -16.34 -8.36
CA ALA A 34 -1.90 -17.57 -7.62
C ALA A 34 -3.39 -17.63 -7.27
N ILE A 35 -4.01 -18.74 -7.66
CA ILE A 35 -5.40 -19.13 -7.36
C ILE A 35 -5.38 -20.45 -6.58
N PRO A 36 -6.48 -20.90 -5.96
CA PRO A 36 -6.50 -22.15 -5.19
C PRO A 36 -6.00 -23.37 -5.98
N ASP A 37 -6.32 -23.43 -7.27
CA ASP A 37 -5.99 -24.55 -8.15
C ASP A 37 -4.63 -24.40 -8.87
N GLY A 38 -3.82 -23.40 -8.51
CA GLY A 38 -2.46 -23.24 -9.03
C GLY A 38 -2.09 -21.81 -9.41
N THR A 39 -1.19 -21.67 -10.39
CA THR A 39 -0.70 -20.36 -10.85
C THR A 39 -1.10 -20.14 -12.30
N MET A 40 -1.57 -18.94 -12.61
CA MET A 40 -1.96 -18.52 -13.97
C MET A 40 -1.15 -17.32 -14.44
N GLU A 41 -0.79 -17.33 -15.72
CA GLU A 41 -0.20 -16.18 -16.41
C GLU A 41 -1.26 -15.42 -17.20
N ILE A 42 -1.44 -14.14 -16.87
CA ILE A 42 -2.43 -13.27 -17.49
C ILE A 42 -1.71 -12.21 -18.32
N LYS A 43 -2.05 -12.11 -19.59
CA LYS A 43 -1.43 -11.14 -20.50
C LYS A 43 -1.88 -9.72 -20.18
N LEU A 44 -0.91 -8.81 -20.09
CA LEU A 44 -1.11 -7.38 -19.88
C LEU A 44 -1.06 -6.61 -21.22
N PRO A 45 -2.14 -5.87 -21.57
CA PRO A 45 -2.11 -4.84 -22.60
C PRO A 45 -1.02 -3.79 -22.31
N LYS A 46 -0.53 -3.11 -23.36
CA LYS A 46 0.55 -2.13 -23.21
C LYS A 46 0.14 -0.98 -22.29
N GLU A 47 -1.10 -0.52 -22.44
CA GLU A 47 -1.72 0.57 -21.68
C GLU A 47 -1.82 0.26 -20.17
N LEU A 48 -1.98 -1.01 -19.77
CA LEU A 48 -2.11 -1.39 -18.36
C LEU A 48 -0.76 -1.58 -17.65
N ARG A 49 0.34 -1.82 -18.37
CA ARG A 49 1.62 -2.20 -17.75
C ARG A 49 2.13 -1.14 -16.78
N ARG A 50 2.08 0.13 -17.18
CA ARG A 50 2.63 1.22 -16.37
C ARG A 50 1.82 1.43 -15.09
N SER A 51 0.49 1.48 -15.18
CA SER A 51 -0.36 1.69 -14.00
C SER A 51 -0.26 0.51 -13.05
N VAL A 52 -0.38 -0.72 -13.56
CA VAL A 52 -0.37 -1.93 -12.73
C VAL A 52 0.99 -2.15 -12.06
N SER A 53 2.10 -1.81 -12.71
CA SER A 53 3.44 -1.94 -12.09
C SER A 53 3.75 -0.93 -10.99
N LEU A 54 3.13 0.24 -11.01
CA LEU A 54 3.25 1.23 -9.94
C LEU A 54 2.30 0.92 -8.78
N LEU A 55 1.23 0.20 -9.07
CA LEU A 55 0.15 -0.08 -8.14
C LEU A 55 0.35 -1.37 -7.36
N LEU A 56 0.87 -2.42 -8.01
CA LEU A 56 0.91 -3.77 -7.42
C LEU A 56 2.27 -4.14 -6.84
N VAL A 57 2.22 -4.83 -5.71
CA VAL A 57 3.38 -5.44 -5.04
C VAL A 57 3.17 -6.95 -4.94
N PRO A 58 4.18 -7.78 -5.28
CA PRO A 58 4.09 -9.22 -5.08
C PRO A 58 3.65 -9.59 -3.65
N GLY A 59 2.70 -10.51 -3.54
CA GLY A 59 2.06 -10.91 -2.30
C GLY A 59 0.69 -10.27 -2.06
N GLU A 60 0.32 -9.23 -2.81
CA GLU A 60 -0.99 -8.57 -2.70
C GLU A 60 -2.12 -9.43 -3.26
N GLU A 61 -3.28 -9.36 -2.61
CA GLU A 61 -4.51 -9.94 -3.11
C GLU A 61 -5.14 -9.00 -4.14
N ILE A 62 -5.41 -9.51 -5.34
CA ILE A 62 -5.86 -8.69 -6.46
C ILE A 62 -7.05 -9.33 -7.15
N ARG A 63 -7.89 -8.48 -7.76
CA ARG A 63 -8.95 -8.85 -8.69
C ARG A 63 -8.50 -8.48 -10.10
N VAL A 64 -8.64 -9.43 -11.01
CA VAL A 64 -8.28 -9.28 -12.43
C VAL A 64 -9.52 -9.53 -13.27
N PHE A 65 -9.92 -8.49 -14.01
CA PHE A 65 -10.94 -8.61 -15.04
C PHE A 65 -10.27 -8.86 -16.38
N ALA A 66 -10.61 -10.00 -17.00
CA ALA A 66 -9.95 -10.49 -18.19
C ALA A 66 -10.93 -11.05 -19.22
N ARG A 67 -10.42 -11.26 -20.42
CA ARG A 67 -11.11 -11.96 -21.51
C ARG A 67 -10.31 -13.20 -21.88
N SER A 68 -11.00 -14.34 -22.00
CA SER A 68 -10.45 -15.51 -22.68
C SER A 68 -10.63 -15.31 -24.19
N GLN A 69 -9.54 -15.41 -24.93
CA GLN A 69 -9.51 -15.14 -26.36
C GLN A 69 -8.89 -16.32 -27.11
N LEU A 70 -9.59 -16.82 -28.12
CA LEU A 70 -9.05 -17.82 -29.04
C LEU A 70 -8.24 -17.13 -30.14
N ASP A 71 -6.97 -17.49 -30.29
CA ASP A 71 -6.19 -17.12 -31.46
C ASP A 71 -6.68 -17.96 -32.64
N SER A 72 -7.26 -17.32 -33.66
CA SER A 72 -7.88 -18.04 -34.78
C SER A 72 -6.86 -18.76 -35.67
N HIS A 73 -5.57 -18.48 -35.51
CA HIS A 73 -4.52 -19.08 -36.32
C HIS A 73 -3.85 -20.25 -35.59
N THR A 74 -3.61 -20.12 -34.29
CA THR A 74 -2.94 -21.18 -33.51
C THR A 74 -3.91 -22.10 -32.77
N GLY A 75 -5.18 -21.68 -32.61
CA GLY A 75 -6.17 -22.40 -31.80
C GLY A 75 -5.91 -22.31 -30.29
N GLU A 76 -4.94 -21.51 -29.86
CA GLU A 76 -4.57 -21.36 -28.45
C GLU A 76 -5.50 -20.37 -27.75
N ILE A 77 -5.87 -20.70 -26.52
CA ILE A 77 -6.61 -19.80 -25.64
C ILE A 77 -5.62 -18.90 -24.91
N GLN A 78 -5.82 -17.59 -25.03
CA GLN A 78 -5.07 -16.55 -24.33
C GLN A 78 -5.98 -15.80 -23.38
N ILE A 79 -5.53 -15.63 -22.14
CA ILE A 79 -6.23 -14.79 -21.16
C ILE A 79 -5.57 -13.41 -21.16
N LYS A 80 -6.36 -12.37 -21.41
CA LYS A 80 -5.89 -11.00 -21.51
C LYS A 80 -6.67 -10.10 -20.56
N ALA A 81 -5.97 -9.46 -19.63
CA ALA A 81 -6.56 -8.51 -18.69
C ALA A 81 -7.02 -7.23 -19.42
N TYR A 82 -8.10 -6.62 -18.94
CA TYR A 82 -8.50 -5.26 -19.30
C TYR A 82 -8.59 -4.33 -18.07
N GLN A 83 -8.67 -4.89 -16.86
CA GLN A 83 -8.60 -4.13 -15.61
C GLN A 83 -8.01 -5.00 -14.51
N VAL A 84 -7.22 -4.38 -13.63
CA VAL A 84 -6.64 -5.02 -12.44
C VAL A 84 -6.80 -4.07 -11.27
N THR A 85 -7.32 -4.57 -10.15
CA THR A 85 -7.56 -3.78 -8.94
C THR A 85 -7.09 -4.55 -7.72
N PRO A 86 -6.44 -3.92 -6.73
CA PRO A 86 -6.12 -4.57 -5.47
C PRO A 86 -7.43 -4.85 -4.74
N ILE A 87 -7.56 -6.05 -4.18
CA ILE A 87 -8.62 -6.35 -3.23
C ILE A 87 -8.04 -5.93 -1.89
N GLY A 88 -8.69 -4.99 -1.22
CA GLY A 88 -8.18 -4.38 0.01
C GLY A 88 -8.01 -5.39 1.13
N THR A 89 -6.91 -6.12 1.13
CA THR A 89 -6.22 -6.59 2.31
C THR A 89 -5.00 -5.71 2.42
N CYS A 90 -4.97 -4.85 3.45
CA CYS A 90 -3.80 -4.04 3.76
C CYS A 90 -2.60 -5.00 3.82
N PRO A 91 -1.69 -4.98 2.84
CA PRO A 91 -0.56 -5.86 2.94
C PRO A 91 0.28 -5.25 4.05
N ILE A 92 0.47 -6.02 5.13
CA ILE A 92 1.53 -5.75 6.10
C ILE A 92 2.84 -5.92 5.31
N GLN A 93 3.20 -4.89 4.53
CA GLN A 93 4.42 -4.90 3.74
C GLN A 93 5.54 -4.50 4.68
N ASN A 94 6.35 -5.50 5.03
CA ASN A 94 7.77 -5.30 5.19
C ASN A 94 8.36 -4.87 3.84
N LEU A 95 8.11 -3.61 3.44
CA LEU A 95 8.93 -2.93 2.44
C LEU A 95 10.18 -2.37 3.15
N PRO A 96 11.35 -2.30 2.49
CA PRO A 96 12.52 -1.65 3.07
C PRO A 96 12.14 -0.20 3.39
N LEU A 97 12.12 0.12 4.69
CA LEU A 97 11.69 1.40 5.20
C LEU A 97 12.55 2.53 4.60
N THR A 98 11.97 3.33 3.70
CA THR A 98 12.12 4.78 3.87
C THR A 98 11.76 5.07 5.33
N PRO A 99 12.53 5.88 6.08
CA PRO A 99 12.35 5.99 7.52
C PRO A 99 10.92 6.46 7.83
N LYS A 100 10.03 5.50 8.12
CA LYS A 100 8.63 5.76 8.46
C LYS A 100 8.67 6.71 9.63
N ALA A 101 8.00 7.85 9.47
CA ALA A 101 7.91 8.83 10.53
C ALA A 101 7.35 8.14 11.79
N LYS A 102 7.99 8.37 12.92
CA LYS A 102 7.61 7.72 14.19
C LYS A 102 6.92 8.71 15.09
N ILE A 103 5.81 8.31 15.70
CA ILE A 103 5.10 9.11 16.70
C ILE A 103 5.13 8.34 18.01
N MET A 104 5.83 8.86 19.01
CA MET A 104 6.01 8.23 20.30
C MET A 104 5.04 8.83 21.32
N VAL A 105 4.09 8.03 21.82
CA VAL A 105 3.06 8.47 22.76
C VAL A 105 3.23 7.80 24.12
N CYS A 106 3.38 8.59 25.18
CA CYS A 106 3.56 8.08 26.53
C CYS A 106 2.25 7.50 27.10
N GLN A 107 2.26 6.22 27.49
CA GLN A 107 1.11 5.51 28.06
C GLN A 107 1.11 5.41 29.59
N LYS A 108 2.04 6.09 30.28
CA LYS A 108 2.08 6.06 31.76
C LYS A 108 0.94 6.88 32.36
N SER A 109 0.46 6.46 33.53
CA SER A 109 -0.66 7.07 34.26
C SER A 109 -0.63 8.60 34.35
N GLY A 110 0.55 9.22 34.53
CA GLY A 110 0.68 10.68 34.55
C GLY A 110 0.25 11.37 33.25
N CYS A 111 0.57 10.80 32.09
CA CYS A 111 0.14 11.33 30.79
C CYS A 111 -1.32 10.97 30.49
N LEU A 112 -1.74 9.75 30.82
CA LEU A 112 -3.13 9.33 30.60
C LEU A 112 -4.14 10.16 31.39
N LYS A 113 -3.84 10.49 32.66
CA LYS A 113 -4.69 11.35 33.50
C LYS A 113 -4.76 12.80 33.01
N ARG A 114 -3.80 13.24 32.20
CA ARG A 114 -3.69 14.61 31.68
C ARG A 114 -4.07 14.70 30.20
N GLY A 115 -5.02 13.86 29.76
CA GLY A 115 -5.54 13.91 28.39
C GLY A 115 -4.85 12.99 27.39
N GLY A 116 -3.92 12.13 27.81
CA GLY A 116 -3.19 11.23 26.89
C GLY A 116 -4.08 10.29 26.08
N LYS A 117 -5.23 9.86 26.62
CA LYS A 117 -6.22 9.07 25.85
C LYS A 117 -6.89 9.89 24.74
N GLY A 118 -7.30 11.12 25.06
CA GLY A 118 -7.91 12.03 24.09
C GLY A 118 -6.93 12.36 22.97
N LEU A 119 -5.69 12.69 23.34
CA LEU A 119 -4.61 12.97 22.36
C LEU A 119 -4.38 11.80 21.40
N LEU A 120 -4.32 10.56 21.90
CA LEU A 120 -4.11 9.39 21.04
C LEU A 120 -5.29 9.21 20.07
N SER A 121 -6.52 9.31 20.55
CA SER A 121 -7.71 9.15 19.71
C SER A 121 -7.82 10.27 18.65
N GLU A 122 -7.54 11.51 19.02
CA GLU A 122 -7.52 12.66 18.12
C GLU A 122 -6.40 12.53 17.07
N LEU A 123 -5.23 12.04 17.48
CA LEU A 123 -4.11 11.75 16.59
C LEU A 123 -4.48 10.67 15.57
N GLU A 124 -5.01 9.53 16.00
CA GLU A 124 -5.42 8.44 15.12
C GLU A 124 -6.48 8.91 14.12
N LYS A 125 -7.49 9.65 14.59
CA LYS A 125 -8.52 10.23 13.72
C LYS A 125 -7.91 11.18 12.69
N THR A 126 -7.08 12.12 13.13
CA THR A 126 -6.45 13.11 12.23
C THR A 126 -5.60 12.44 11.15
N LEU A 127 -4.83 11.41 11.51
CA LEU A 127 -4.01 10.67 10.56
C LEU A 127 -4.86 9.83 9.59
N CYS A 128 -5.97 9.26 10.06
CA CYS A 128 -6.92 8.54 9.23
C CYS A 128 -7.61 9.48 8.22
N ASP A 129 -8.15 10.60 8.70
CA ASP A 129 -8.85 11.61 7.88
C ASP A 129 -7.96 12.16 6.75
N ARG A 130 -6.64 12.16 6.95
CA ARG A 130 -5.66 12.63 5.95
C ARG A 130 -4.94 11.52 5.17
N GLY A 131 -5.30 10.25 5.39
CA GLY A 131 -4.65 9.12 4.69
C GLY A 131 -3.14 9.01 4.97
N LEU A 132 -2.74 9.30 6.21
CA LEU A 132 -1.36 9.26 6.69
C LEU A 132 -1.10 8.12 7.67
N LEU A 133 -2.15 7.44 8.14
CA LEU A 133 -2.07 6.42 9.20
C LEU A 133 -1.15 5.25 8.82
N ASP A 134 -1.16 4.85 7.55
CA ASP A 134 -0.33 3.79 6.97
C ASP A 134 1.13 4.21 6.70
N LYS A 135 1.39 5.52 6.69
CA LYS A 135 2.70 6.13 6.38
C LYS A 135 3.54 6.44 7.61
N VAL A 136 2.97 6.24 8.80
CA VAL A 136 3.63 6.51 10.09
C VAL A 136 3.55 5.31 11.02
N THR A 137 4.42 5.28 12.02
CA THR A 137 4.36 4.28 13.10
C THR A 137 4.07 4.98 14.41
N ILE A 138 2.94 4.64 15.04
CA ILE A 138 2.62 5.09 16.40
C ILE A 138 3.22 4.08 17.39
N GLU A 139 4.20 4.52 18.17
CA GLU A 139 4.83 3.71 19.20
C GLU A 139 4.32 4.12 20.59
N HIS A 140 3.75 3.17 21.31
CA HIS A 140 3.38 3.34 22.71
C HIS A 140 4.61 3.20 23.59
N THR A 141 5.00 4.28 24.29
CA THR A 141 6.22 4.27 25.10
C THR A 141 5.95 4.22 26.59
N SER A 142 6.98 3.78 27.32
CA SER A 142 7.07 3.95 28.77
C SER A 142 7.25 5.42 29.17
N CYS A 143 7.38 5.67 30.48
CA CYS A 143 7.49 7.03 31.03
C CYS A 143 8.74 7.74 30.51
N GLN A 144 8.55 8.88 29.84
CA GLN A 144 9.64 9.72 29.33
C GLN A 144 10.14 10.77 30.35
N LYS A 145 9.67 10.71 31.60
CA LYS A 145 9.97 11.66 32.71
C LYS A 145 9.64 13.14 32.43
N CYS A 146 8.93 13.46 31.35
CA CYS A 146 8.50 14.82 31.00
C CYS A 146 7.06 15.13 31.45
N CYS A 147 6.62 14.64 32.61
CA CYS A 147 5.21 14.76 33.02
C CYS A 147 4.73 16.21 33.22
N SER A 148 5.65 17.17 33.35
CA SER A 148 5.35 18.61 33.36
C SER A 148 4.71 19.10 32.07
N SER A 149 5.05 18.50 30.93
CA SER A 149 4.51 18.80 29.59
C SER A 149 3.52 17.73 29.10
N ALA A 150 2.97 16.95 30.03
CA ALA A 150 1.99 15.93 29.68
C ALA A 150 0.71 16.56 29.07
N PRO A 151 0.07 15.91 28.09
CA PRO A 151 0.38 14.57 27.58
C PRO A 151 1.57 14.57 26.60
N ASN A 152 2.53 13.66 26.81
CA ASN A 152 3.74 13.63 26.00
C ASN A 152 3.54 12.86 24.70
N CYS A 153 3.75 13.57 23.59
CA CYS A 153 3.82 13.05 22.23
C CYS A 153 5.04 13.64 21.53
N VAL A 154 5.78 12.79 20.80
CA VAL A 154 6.98 13.17 20.06
C VAL A 154 6.91 12.63 18.64
N LEU A 155 6.97 13.51 17.64
CA LEU A 155 7.15 13.13 16.24
C LEU A 155 8.64 13.09 15.91
N GLN A 156 9.08 12.02 15.28
CA GLN A 156 10.43 11.84 14.76
C GLN A 156 10.38 11.66 13.24
N LEU A 157 11.03 12.60 12.54
CA LEU A 157 11.23 12.59 11.09
C LEU A 157 12.73 12.44 10.82
N GLY A 158 13.17 11.20 10.58
CA GLY A 158 14.60 10.88 10.48
C GLY A 158 15.37 11.25 11.75
N LYS A 159 16.25 12.26 11.67
CA LYS A 159 17.05 12.79 12.79
C LYS A 159 16.34 13.91 13.57
N LYS A 160 15.30 14.54 13.01
CA LYS A 160 14.58 15.65 13.64
C LYS A 160 13.53 15.10 14.60
N LYS A 161 13.39 15.73 15.78
CA LYS A 161 12.39 15.40 16.80
C LYS A 161 11.60 16.64 17.17
N TYR A 162 10.29 16.51 17.20
CA TYR A 162 9.34 17.56 17.56
C TYR A 162 8.55 17.11 18.77
N LYS A 163 8.53 17.90 19.84
CA LYS A 163 7.88 17.57 21.11
C LYS A 163 6.67 18.48 21.34
N ASN A 164 5.66 17.96 22.03
CA ASN A 164 4.49 18.72 22.47
C ASN A 164 3.77 19.45 21.31
N ILE A 165 3.55 18.72 20.22
CA ILE A 165 2.92 19.22 19.00
C ILE A 165 1.49 18.68 18.91
N HIS A 166 0.62 19.52 18.36
CA HIS A 166 -0.79 19.19 18.15
C HIS A 166 -0.96 18.16 17.00
N PRO A 167 -1.96 17.26 17.05
CA PRO A 167 -2.27 16.31 15.97
C PRO A 167 -2.29 16.90 14.54
N GLU A 168 -2.87 18.07 14.34
CA GLU A 168 -2.95 18.75 13.03
C GLU A 168 -1.58 19.24 12.56
N ALA A 169 -0.74 19.70 13.49
CA ALA A 169 0.64 20.09 13.19
C ALA A 169 1.49 18.85 12.86
N ILE A 170 1.25 17.72 13.53
CA ILE A 170 1.85 16.42 13.18
C ILE A 170 1.51 16.07 11.74
N ALA A 171 0.22 16.09 11.38
CA ALA A 171 -0.24 15.75 10.03
C ALA A 171 0.36 16.67 8.96
N SER A 172 0.41 17.98 9.22
CA SER A 172 0.99 18.96 8.28
C SER A 172 2.50 18.77 8.08
N LEU A 173 3.24 18.48 9.16
CA LEU A 173 4.67 18.17 9.08
C LEU A 173 4.94 16.88 8.30
N LEU A 174 4.07 15.88 8.45
CA LEU A 174 4.15 14.62 7.72
C LEU A 174 3.91 14.82 6.23
N GLU A 175 2.89 15.58 5.85
CA GLU A 175 2.61 15.92 4.45
C GLU A 175 3.80 16.59 3.78
N SER A 176 4.37 17.63 4.41
CA SER A 176 5.56 18.33 3.88
C SER A 176 6.75 17.38 3.75
N HIS A 177 6.98 16.53 4.75
CA HIS A 177 8.10 15.59 4.72
C HIS A 177 7.95 14.50 3.65
N LEU A 178 6.72 14.08 3.34
CA LEU A 178 6.43 13.12 2.28
C LEU A 178 6.56 13.75 0.89
N THR A 179 6.22 15.04 0.72
CA THR A 179 6.42 15.76 -0.54
C THR A 179 7.88 16.06 -0.87
N GLU A 180 8.75 16.22 0.13
CA GLU A 180 10.19 16.44 -0.07
C GLU A 180 10.97 15.18 -0.51
N GLN A 181 10.33 14.00 -0.48
CA GLN A 181 10.96 12.73 -0.86
C GLN A 181 10.66 12.31 -2.32
N TYR A 182 9.96 13.15 -3.10
CA TYR A 182 9.67 12.98 -4.53
C TYR A 182 10.22 14.15 -5.34
#